data_AF-A0A0F0HH00-F1
#
_entry.id   AF-A0A0F0HH00-F1
#
_cell.length_a   1.000
_cell.length_b   1.000
_cell.length_c   1.000
_cell.angle_alpha   90.00
_cell.angle_beta   90.00
_cell.angle_gamma   90.00
#
_symmetry.space_group_name_H-M   'P 1'
#
loop_
_entity.id
_entity.type
_entity.pdbx_description
1 polymer ?
#
loop_
_entity_poly.entity_id
_entity_poly.type
_entity_poly.pdbx_seq_one_letter_code
_entity_poly.pdbx_strand_id
1 'polypeptide(L)'
;INSFGELGATSDGVARAARDHKRAVRDQLTDLTRELGAGDPSALAEQLVLLIDGAITAAAISGDPAPARHARTAAETLVTAAAAARAAQA
;
A
#
# COMPACT_ATOMS: atom_id res chain seq x y z
N ILE A 1 5.62 1.36 11.34
CA ILE A 1 4.25 1.57 11.85
C ILE A 1 4.25 1.57 13.39
N ASN A 2 4.71 0.51 14.05
CA ASN A 2 4.72 0.43 15.52
C ASN A 2 5.54 1.54 16.21
N SER A 3 6.77 1.81 15.76
CA SER A 3 7.58 2.91 16.33
C SER A 3 6.92 4.29 16.18
N PHE A 4 6.15 4.51 15.11
CA PHE A 4 5.37 5.75 14.97
C PHE A 4 4.19 5.80 15.95
N GLY A 5 3.52 4.67 16.20
CA GLY A 5 2.47 4.59 17.22
C GLY A 5 2.99 4.83 18.64
N GLU A 6 4.19 4.34 18.95
CA GLU A 6 4.80 4.44 20.29
C GLU A 6 5.49 5.80 20.54
N LEU A 7 6.15 6.35 19.52
CA LEU A 7 7.05 7.50 19.67
C LEU A 7 6.73 8.66 18.71
N GLY A 8 5.82 8.49 17.75
CA GLY A 8 5.58 9.48 16.70
C GLY A 8 5.00 10.80 17.21
N ALA A 9 4.33 10.81 18.37
CA ALA A 9 3.82 12.03 19.01
C ALA A 9 4.87 12.76 19.87
N THR A 10 5.95 12.07 20.25
CA THR A 10 6.95 12.56 21.21
C THR A 10 8.36 12.64 20.64
N SER A 11 8.58 12.10 19.43
CA SER A 11 9.85 12.10 18.72
C SER A 11 9.67 12.50 17.26
N ASP A 12 10.07 13.73 16.95
CA ASP A 12 10.06 14.28 15.59
C ASP A 12 10.90 13.47 14.61
N GLY A 13 12.01 12.88 15.09
CA GLY A 13 12.89 12.03 14.27
C GLY A 13 12.16 10.76 13.80
N VAL A 14 11.47 10.08 14.72
CA VAL A 14 10.68 8.88 14.41
C VAL A 14 9.50 9.24 13.50
N ALA A 15 8.85 10.37 13.75
CA ALA A 15 7.77 10.87 12.91
C ALA A 15 8.22 11.15 11.47
N ARG A 16 9.39 11.77 11.28
CA ARG A 16 9.98 11.99 9.94
C ARG A 16 10.32 10.68 9.24
N ALA A 17 11.08 9.80 9.90
CA ALA A 17 11.49 8.53 9.32
C ALA A 17 10.28 7.68 8.88
N ALA A 18 9.21 7.65 9.68
CA ALA A 18 7.98 6.94 9.32
C ALA A 18 7.30 7.54 8.08
N ARG A 19 7.22 8.88 7.98
CA ARG A 19 6.64 9.58 6.82
C ARG A 19 7.48 9.39 5.56
N ASP A 20 8.81 9.44 5.68
CA ASP A 20 9.73 9.22 4.56
C ASP A 20 9.61 7.80 4.01
N HIS A 21 9.56 6.80 4.89
CA HIS A 21 9.33 5.42 4.49
C HIS A 21 7.97 5.24 3.78
N LYS A 22 6.90 5.83 4.30
CA LYS A 22 5.57 5.79 3.65
C LYS A 22 5.59 6.41 2.26
N ARG A 23 6.24 7.56 2.10
CA ARG A 23 6.42 8.19 0.79
C ARG A 23 7.17 7.28 -0.16
N ALA A 24 8.30 6.71 0.25
CA ALA A 24 9.10 5.81 -0.59
C ALA A 24 8.29 4.60 -1.08
N VAL A 25 7.49 3.97 -0.20
CA VAL A 25 6.64 2.83 -0.57
C VAL A 25 5.56 3.25 -1.58
N ARG A 26 4.88 4.37 -1.33
CA ARG A 26 3.86 4.90 -2.26
C ARG A 26 4.46 5.23 -3.62
N ASP A 27 5.61 5.90 -3.64
CA ASP A 27 6.27 6.32 -4.88
C ASP A 27 6.69 5.09 -5.71
N GLN A 28 7.27 4.07 -5.06
CA GLN A 28 7.58 2.80 -5.71
C GLN A 28 6.33 2.11 -6.30
N LEU A 29 5.22 2.07 -5.56
CA LEU A 29 3.97 1.48 -6.06
C LEU A 29 3.39 2.29 -7.22
N THR A 30 3.51 3.62 -7.19
CA THR A 30 3.06 4.50 -8.26
C THR A 30 3.83 4.27 -9.56
N ASP A 31 5.13 4.01 -9.46
CA ASP A 31 5.94 3.68 -10.64
C ASP A 31 5.53 2.32 -11.23
N LEU A 32 5.32 1.30 -10.38
CA LEU A 32 4.84 -0.01 -10.81
C LEU A 32 3.45 0.06 -11.46
N THR A 33 2.51 0.82 -10.91
CA THR A 33 1.17 0.97 -11.48
C THR A 33 1.17 1.78 -12.78
N ARG A 34 2.15 2.67 -12.96
CA ARG A 34 2.37 3.40 -14.22
C ARG A 34 2.89 2.45 -15.30
N GLU A 35 3.82 1.57 -14.97
CA GLU A 35 4.33 0.55 -15.90
C GLU A 35 3.24 -0.42 -16.37
N LEU A 36 2.24 -0.70 -15.52
CA LEU A 36 1.06 -1.50 -15.87
C LEU A 36 0.10 -0.77 -16.85
N GLY A 37 0.30 0.53 -17.07
CA GLY A 37 -0.58 1.36 -17.89
C GLY A 37 -1.98 1.53 -17.30
N ALA A 38 -2.11 1.48 -15.97
CA ALA A 38 -3.39 1.70 -15.31
C ALA A 38 -3.96 3.08 -15.69
N GLY A 39 -5.28 3.18 -15.87
CA GLY A 39 -5.94 4.45 -16.23
C GLY A 39 -5.74 5.57 -15.18
N ASP A 40 -5.62 5.18 -13.90
CA ASP A 40 -5.18 6.06 -12.81
C ASP A 40 -4.14 5.32 -11.95
N PRO A 41 -2.84 5.45 -12.27
CA PRO A 41 -1.76 4.78 -11.54
C PRO A 41 -1.67 5.21 -10.08
N SER A 42 -1.96 6.49 -9.79
CA SER A 42 -1.82 7.04 -8.43
C SER A 42 -2.93 6.50 -7.53
N ALA A 43 -4.17 6.45 -8.03
CA ALA A 43 -5.27 5.87 -7.27
C ALA A 43 -5.05 4.38 -6.96
N LEU A 44 -4.57 3.60 -7.93
CA LEU A 44 -4.24 2.19 -7.69
C LEU A 44 -3.11 2.04 -6.66
N ALA A 45 -2.07 2.88 -6.73
CA ALA A 45 -0.98 2.84 -5.76
C ALA A 45 -1.45 3.13 -4.32
N GLU A 46 -2.32 4.14 -4.13
CA GLU A 46 -2.90 4.45 -2.82
C GLU A 46 -3.74 3.29 -2.26
N GLN A 47 -4.52 2.62 -3.10
CA GLN A 47 -5.26 1.42 -2.70
C GLN A 47 -4.33 0.29 -2.24
N LEU A 48 -3.22 0.07 -2.97
CA LEU A 48 -2.22 -0.94 -2.61
C LEU A 48 -1.49 -0.60 -1.31
N VAL A 49 -1.14 0.67 -1.08
CA VAL A 49 -0.56 1.14 0.20
C VAL A 49 -1.52 0.84 1.35
N LEU A 50 -2.81 1.13 1.18
CA LEU A 50 -3.82 0.88 2.20
C LEU A 50 -3.93 -0.62 2.54
N LEU A 51 -3.88 -1.50 1.53
CA LEU A 51 -3.89 -2.96 1.74
C LEU A 51 -2.65 -3.43 2.50
N ILE A 52 -1.47 -2.90 2.19
CA ILE A 52 -0.22 -3.21 2.90
C ILE A 52 -0.34 -2.81 4.37
N ASP A 53 -0.80 -1.59 4.62
CA ASP A 53 -0.94 -1.05 5.97
C ASP A 53 -1.96 -1.80 6.82
N GLY A 54 -3.11 -2.11 6.23
CA GLY A 54 -4.15 -2.92 6.85
C GLY A 54 -3.65 -4.32 7.17
N ALA A 55 -2.93 -4.97 6.24
CA ALA A 55 -2.37 -6.30 6.47
C ALA A 55 -1.33 -6.33 7.58
N ILE A 56 -0.39 -5.39 7.59
CA ILE A 56 0.64 -5.29 8.63
C ILE A 56 -0.01 -5.08 9.99
N THR A 57 -0.97 -4.15 10.08
CA THR A 57 -1.64 -3.82 11.34
C THR A 57 -2.48 -5.00 11.84
N ALA A 58 -3.28 -5.62 10.97
CA ALA A 58 -4.12 -6.75 11.35
C ALA A 58 -3.28 -7.96 11.78
N ALA A 59 -2.21 -8.30 11.05
CA ALA A 59 -1.33 -9.41 11.41
C ALA A 59 -0.59 -9.16 12.73
N ALA A 60 -0.18 -7.91 12.99
CA ALA A 60 0.45 -7.54 14.26
C ALA A 60 -0.52 -7.69 15.46
N ILE A 61 -1.80 -7.37 15.26
CA ILE A 61 -2.85 -7.48 16.30
C ILE A 61 -3.24 -8.94 16.53
N SER A 62 -3.47 -9.70 15.46
CA SER A 62 -3.97 -11.09 15.56
C SER A 62 -2.86 -12.12 15.83
N GLY A 63 -1.61 -11.79 15.54
CA GLY A 63 -0.50 -12.76 15.55
C GLY A 63 -0.56 -13.77 14.40
N ASP A 64 -1.38 -13.53 13.38
CA ASP A 64 -1.61 -14.43 12.25
C ASP A 64 -1.14 -13.78 10.94
N PRO A 65 -0.36 -14.47 10.08
CA PRO A 65 0.00 -13.97 8.74
C PRO A 65 -1.15 -13.97 7.70
N ALA A 66 -2.33 -14.54 8.00
CA ALA A 66 -3.46 -14.61 7.07
C ALA A 66 -3.88 -13.25 6.46
N PRO A 67 -3.90 -12.11 7.18
CA PRO A 67 -4.23 -10.81 6.61
C PRO A 67 -3.34 -10.42 5.42
N ALA A 68 -2.07 -10.81 5.40
CA ALA A 68 -1.19 -10.57 4.25
C ALA A 68 -1.65 -11.34 2.99
N ARG A 69 -2.14 -12.57 3.17
CA ARG A 69 -2.71 -13.36 2.07
C ARG A 69 -4.01 -12.74 1.55
N HIS A 70 -4.87 -12.25 2.44
CA HIS A 70 -6.10 -11.55 2.05
C HIS A 70 -5.82 -10.27 1.28
N ALA A 71 -4.87 -9.45 1.75
CA ALA A 71 -4.44 -8.25 1.05
C ALA A 71 -3.86 -8.56 -0.34
N ARG A 72 -3.08 -9.64 -0.48
CA ARG A 72 -2.61 -10.11 -1.78
C ARG A 72 -3.76 -10.41 -2.75
N THR A 73 -4.76 -11.19 -2.32
CA THR A 73 -5.92 -11.52 -3.17
C THR A 73 -6.74 -10.28 -3.56
N ALA A 74 -6.90 -9.33 -2.64
CA ALA A 74 -7.55 -8.06 -2.93
C ALA A 74 -6.73 -7.24 -3.96
N ALA A 75 -5.41 -7.16 -3.79
CA ALA A 75 -4.52 -6.48 -4.72
C ALA A 75 -4.56 -7.10 -6.13
N GLU A 76 -4.58 -8.43 -6.24
CA GLU A 76 -4.73 -9.12 -7.53
C GLU A 76 -6.02 -8.72 -8.26
N THR A 77 -7.12 -8.56 -7.51
CA THR A 77 -8.41 -8.13 -8.06
C THR A 77 -8.33 -6.68 -8.57
N LEU A 78 -7.74 -5.77 -7.79
CA LEU A 78 -7.58 -4.37 -8.18
C LEU A 78 -6.69 -4.20 -9.41
N VAL A 79 -5.56 -4.91 -9.46
CA VAL A 79 -4.63 -4.90 -10.61
C VAL A 79 -5.31 -5.45 -11.85
N THR A 80 -6.05 -6.55 -11.72
CA THR A 80 -6.80 -7.14 -12.84
C THR A 80 -7.87 -6.18 -13.37
N ALA A 81 -8.62 -5.53 -12.48
CA ALA A 81 -9.63 -4.54 -12.86
C ALA A 81 -9.00 -3.33 -13.58
N ALA A 82 -7.87 -2.83 -13.10
CA ALA A 82 -7.14 -1.73 -13.73
C ALA A 82 -6.63 -2.10 -15.13
N ALA A 83 -6.11 -3.33 -15.31
CA ALA A 83 -5.66 -3.83 -16.60
C ALA A 83 -6.82 -4.02 -17.60
N ALA A 84 -7.98 -4.49 -17.12
CA ALA A 84 -9.18 -4.63 -17.95
C ALA A 84 -9.75 -3.27 -18.39
N ALA A 85 -9.76 -2.27 -17.49
CA ALA A 85 -10.18 -0.91 -17.83
C ALA A 85 -9.30 -0.31 -18.92
N ARG A 86 -7.98 -0.51 -18.86
CA ARG A 86 -7.04 -0.09 -19.91
C ARG A 86 -7.38 -0.73 -21.27
N ALA A 87 -7.71 -2.02 -21.29
CA ALA A 87 -8.05 -2.72 -22.52
C ALA A 87 -9.34 -2.20 -23.19
N ALA A 88 -10.31 -1.72 -22.39
CA ALA A 88 -11.53 -1.11 -22.90
C ALA A 88 -11.35 0.32 -23.43
N GLN A 89 -10.21 0.96 -23.14
CA GLN A 89 -9.88 2.33 -23.52
C GLN A 89 -8.97 2.40 -24.77
N ALA A 90 -8.43 1.27 -25.22
CA ALA A 90 -7.58 1.12 -26.40
C ALA A 90 -8.41 0.76 -27.64
#